data_AF-A0A3C0YP98-F1
#
_entry.id   AF-A0A3C0YP98-F1
#
_cell.length_a   1.000
_cell.length_b   1.000
_cell.length_c   1.000
_cell.angle_alpha   90.00
_cell.angle_beta   90.00
_cell.angle_gamma   90.00
#
_symmetry.space_group_name_H-M   'P 1'
#
loop_
_entity.id
_entity.type
_entity.pdbx_description
1 polymer ?
#
loop_
_entity_poly.entity_id
_entity_poly.type
_entity_poly.pdbx_seq_one_letter_code
_entity_poly.pdbx_strand_id
1 'polypeptide(L)' 'MLVLSRNVEEGVIITTAAGEEIRVKVVKIGIGQIKLGFEANRDVKIMRAELCERPTLNNQR' A
#
# COMPACT_ATOMS: atom_id res chain seq x y z
N MET A 1 -10.47 -12.39 -1.02
CA MET A 1 -9.40 -11.91 -0.13
C MET A 1 -8.30 -12.97 -0.10
N LEU A 2 -7.09 -12.62 -0.53
CA LEU A 2 -5.91 -13.50 -0.40
C LEU A 2 -5.17 -13.09 0.88
N VAL A 3 -4.74 -14.07 1.68
CA VAL A 3 -4.08 -13.83 2.98
C VAL A 3 -2.71 -14.47 2.97
N LEU A 4 -1.66 -13.69 3.28
CA LEU A 4 -0.28 -14.13 3.27
C LEU A 4 0.44 -13.60 4.53
N SER A 5 1.22 -14.45 5.19
CA SER A 5 2.09 -14.05 6.31
C SER A 5 3.49 -13.77 5.79
N ARG A 6 4.04 -12.57 6.03
CA ARG A 6 5.35 -12.13 5.51
C ARG A 6 6.32 -11.76 6.65
N ASN A 7 7.57 -12.18 6.51
CA ASN A 7 8.68 -11.73 7.36
C ASN A 7 9.26 -10.40 6.87
N VAL A 8 10.18 -9.81 7.63
CA VAL A 8 10.93 -8.61 7.22
C VAL A 8 11.70 -8.88 5.92
N GLU A 9 11.73 -7.89 5.03
CA GLU A 9 12.22 -7.95 3.65
C GLU A 9 11.43 -8.88 2.69
N GLU A 10 10.46 -9.64 3.18
CA GLU A 10 9.54 -10.36 2.28
C GLU A 10 8.48 -9.41 1.72
N GLY A 11 8.07 -9.70 0.49
CA GLY A 11 7.08 -8.90 -0.21
C GLY A 11 6.14 -9.70 -1.07
N VAL A 12 5.23 -8.96 -1.70
CA VAL A 12 4.27 -9.45 -2.67
C VAL A 12 4.34 -8.55 -3.91
N ILE A 13 4.15 -9.16 -5.07
CA ILE A 13 4.05 -8.46 -6.34
C ILE A 13 2.60 -8.54 -6.78
N ILE A 14 2.03 -7.39 -7.11
CA ILE A 14 0.68 -7.24 -7.65
C ILE A 14 0.84 -6.74 -9.08
N THR A 15 0.32 -7.49 -10.04
CA THR A 15 0.32 -7.10 -11.46
C THR A 15 -1.09 -6.73 -11.87
N THR A 16 -1.28 -5.55 -12.46
CA THR A 16 -2.59 -5.11 -12.97
C THR A 16 -2.86 -5.70 -14.35
N ALA A 17 -4.12 -5.69 -14.80
CA ALA A 17 -4.47 -6.12 -16.15
C ALA A 17 -3.82 -5.25 -17.25
N ALA A 18 -3.45 -4.01 -16.90
CA ALA A 18 -2.69 -3.11 -17.76
C ALA A 18 -1.18 -3.40 -17.78
N GLY A 19 -0.72 -4.39 -17.01
CA GLY A 19 0.69 -4.80 -16.94
C GLY A 19 1.55 -4.00 -15.96
N GLU A 20 0.95 -3.15 -15.11
CA GLU A 20 1.69 -2.41 -14.10
C GLU A 20 2.12 -3.34 -12.96
N GLU A 21 3.36 -3.20 -12.48
CA GLU A 21 3.88 -3.92 -11.33
C GLU A 21 3.86 -3.02 -10.10
N ILE A 22 3.24 -3.51 -9.02
CA ILE A 22 3.26 -2.90 -7.69
C ILE A 22 3.92 -3.91 -6.75
N ARG A 23 5.02 -3.50 -6.13
CA ARG A 23 5.71 -4.30 -5.13
C ARG A 23 5.44 -3.75 -3.74
N VAL A 24 4.98 -4.62 -2.84
CA VAL A 24 4.73 -4.31 -1.44
C VAL A 24 5.65 -5.16 -0.59
N LYS A 25 6.40 -4.56 0.33
CA LYS A 25 7.34 -5.30 1.21
C LYS A 25 7.18 -4.91 2.67
N VAL A 26 7.45 -5.86 3.57
CA VAL A 26 7.55 -5.58 5.01
C VAL A 26 8.95 -5.02 5.29
N VAL A 27 9.04 -3.73 5.59
CA VAL A 27 10.31 -3.06 5.89
C VAL A 27 10.70 -3.23 7.36
N LYS A 28 9.72 -3.24 8.26
CA LYS A 28 9.95 -3.41 9.69
C LYS A 28 8.69 -3.90 10.40
N ILE A 29 8.86 -4.79 11.36
CA ILE A 29 7.82 -5.17 12.31
C ILE A 29 8.13 -4.47 13.64
N GLY A 30 7.21 -3.65 14.11
CA GLY A 30 7.27 -3.00 15.41
C GLY A 30 6.16 -3.50 16.34
N ILE A 31 6.10 -2.97 17.55
CA ILE A 31 5.02 -3.27 18.50
C ILE A 31 3.76 -2.54 18.03
N GLY A 32 2.71 -3.31 17.70
CA GLY A 32 1.40 -2.77 17.30
C GLY A 32 1.34 -2.13 15.90
N GLN A 33 2.45 -2.08 15.17
CA GLN A 33 2.49 -1.52 13.82
C GLN A 33 3.55 -2.19 12.95
N ILE A 34 3.30 -2.20 11.65
CA ILE A 34 4.23 -2.64 10.62
C ILE A 34 4.56 -1.47 9.69
N LYS A 35 5.81 -1.41 9.22
CA LYS A 35 6.22 -0.50 8.15
C LYS A 35 6.16 -1.27 6.84
N LEU A 36 5.31 -0.81 5.93
CA LEU A 36 5.21 -1.33 4.57
C LEU A 36 5.90 -0.37 3.60
N GLY A 37 6.69 -0.93 2.69
CA GLY A 37 7.26 -0.20 1.55
C GLY A 37 6.46 -0.52 0.31
N PHE A 38 6.21 0.49 -0.53
CA PHE A 38 5.52 0.35 -1.80
C PHE A 38 6.40 0.90 -2.92
N GLU A 39 6.61 0.10 -3.96
CA GLU A 39 7.33 0.48 -5.18
C GLU A 39 6.35 0.28 -6.35
N ALA A 40 6.05 1.35 -7.08
CA ALA A 40 5.14 1.34 -8.22
C ALA A 40 5.50 2.48 -9.19
N ASN A 41 4.95 2.47 -10.40
CA ASN A 41 5.03 3.60 -11.31
C ASN A 41 4.37 4.86 -10.68
N ARG A 42 4.85 6.06 -11.03
CA ARG A 42 4.36 7.35 -10.54
C ARG A 42 2.88 7.60 -10.85
N ASP A 43 2.38 6.99 -11.92
CA ASP A 43 0.97 7.09 -12.32
C ASP A 43 0.05 6.27 -11.41
N VAL A 44 0.61 5.31 -10.65
CA VAL A 44 -0.13 4.50 -9.69
C VAL A 44 -0.28 5.26 -8.37
N LYS A 45 -1.53 5.60 -8.03
CA LYS A 45 -1.85 6.28 -6.77
C LYS A 45 -1.89 5.28 -5.60
N ILE A 46 -0.99 5.44 -4.64
CA ILE A 46 -0.94 4.66 -3.39
C ILE A 46 -1.42 5.56 -2.23
N MET A 47 -2.50 5.16 -1.56
CA MET A 47 -3.09 5.91 -0.45
C MET A 47 -3.39 5.01 0.74
N ARG A 48 -3.38 5.60 1.94
CA ARG A 48 -3.91 4.99 3.16
C ARG A 48 -5.43 4.92 3.08
N ALA A 49 -6.02 3.77 3.36
CA ALA A 49 -7.45 3.51 3.16
C ALA A 49 -8.34 4.49 3.94
N GLU A 50 -7.99 4.81 5.17
CA GLU A 50 -8.74 5.72 6.05
C GLU A 50 -8.77 7.19 5.55
N LEU A 51 -7.92 7.54 4.58
CA LEU A 51 -7.96 8.84 3.90
C LEU A 51 -8.91 8.83 2.70
N CYS A 52 -9.22 7.66 2.13
CA CYS A 52 -10.13 7.50 1.00
C CYS A 52 -11.59 7.36 1.46
N GLU A 53 -11.82 6.81 2.65
CA GLU A 53 -13.17 6.56 3.19
C GLU A 53 -13.81 7.81 3.83
N ARG A 54 -13.06 8.89 4.01
CA ARG A 54 -13.61 10.15 4.50
C ARG A 54 -14.19 10.95 3.34
N PRO A 55 -15.51 11.26 3.31
CA PRO A 55 -16.01 12.26 2.39
C PRO A 55 -15.27 13.57 2.69
N THR A 56 -14.70 14.17 1.65
CA THR A 56 -14.03 15.46 1.68
C THR A 56 -14.99 16.53 2.19
N LEU A 57 -15.05 16.69 3.52
CA LEU A 57 -15.62 17.86 4.16
C LEU A 57 -14.53 18.94 4.24
N ASN A 58 -14.59 19.87 3.28
CA ASN A 58 -13.86 21.14 3.19
C ASN A 58 -12.34 21.06 2.92
N ASN A 59 -11.79 21.95 2.08
CA ASN A 59 -11.84 23.40 2.30
C ASN A 59 -11.83 24.19 0.96
N GLN A 60 -12.96 24.81 0.61
CA GLN A 60 -12.95 26.05 -0.17
C GLN A 60 -12.46 27.16 0.77
N ARG A 61 -11.28 27.71 0.51
CA ARG A 61 -10.88 29.07 0.88
C ARG A 61 -9.97 29.61 -0.19
#